data_AF-A0A842VFN8-F1
#
_entry.id   AF-A0A842VFN8-F1
#
_cell.length_a   1.000
_cell.length_b   1.000
_cell.length_c   1.000
_cell.angle_alpha   90.00
_cell.angle_beta   90.00
_cell.angle_gamma   90.00
#
_symmetry.space_group_name_H-M   'P 1'
#
loop_
_entity.id
_entity.type
_entity.pdbx_description
1 polymer ?
#
loop_
_entity_poly.entity_id
_entity_poly.type
_entity_poly.pdbx_seq_one_letter_code
_entity_poly.pdbx_strand_id
1 'polypeptide(L)'
;MLHKRKRKRLLNYLDDRIRLLIGNLIVFTIQKGIIWLALDKELLNDLEEARTKLENSRNWKWDNEDYPEYSKIPSKNGYYNPSEDHSKISSIISEFHFEFIEKVSKKYEKLNKKSQLKYTPELLYYLEAVFEEDIPKPGYDSFSPSNPIQEIEDYRESYNTLSETERETVVQSRVGQGRFRSKLIKYWRECAVSSCQPIEILNSSHIKPWRDSNNKERLDVYNGLLLIPNLDSLFDKGLITFDGNGNIIISDLLEKSDREKLGIKSKMRLKKIEEPHKKYLAYHRQNVFEQK
;
A
#
# COMPACT_ATOMS: atom_id res chain seq x y z
N MET A 1 -24.94 26.42 16.31
CA MET A 1 -23.86 25.52 16.77
C MET A 1 -23.94 24.19 16.01
N LEU A 2 -23.15 24.03 14.95
CA LEU A 2 -23.09 22.80 14.16
C LEU A 2 -22.34 21.71 14.95
N HIS A 3 -23.06 20.67 15.34
CA HIS A 3 -22.49 19.44 15.90
C HIS A 3 -21.52 18.80 14.88
N LYS A 4 -20.21 18.85 15.17
CA LYS A 4 -19.18 18.10 14.45
C LYS A 4 -19.43 16.60 14.65
N ARG A 5 -20.19 15.97 13.76
CA ARG A 5 -20.25 14.51 13.62
C ARG A 5 -18.83 14.00 13.32
N LYS A 6 -18.18 13.38 14.31
CA LYS A 6 -16.90 12.66 14.13
C LYS A 6 -17.13 11.53 13.10
N ARG A 7 -16.40 11.55 11.98
CA ARG A 7 -16.63 10.71 10.78
C ARG A 7 -15.56 9.61 10.62
N LYS A 8 -16.02 8.47 10.10
CA LYS A 8 -15.51 7.07 10.16
C LYS A 8 -14.53 6.70 9.02
N ARG A 9 -13.59 5.76 9.22
CA ARG A 9 -12.53 5.35 8.26
C ARG A 9 -12.29 3.82 8.30
N LEU A 10 -12.12 3.14 7.16
CA LEU A 10 -11.78 1.69 7.05
C LEU A 10 -10.31 1.40 6.69
N LEU A 11 -9.59 2.35 6.10
CA LEU A 11 -8.17 2.20 5.82
C LEU A 11 -7.50 3.58 5.80
N ASN A 12 -6.29 3.66 6.37
CA ASN A 12 -5.51 4.89 6.36
C ASN A 12 -4.07 4.56 5.93
N TYR A 13 -3.74 4.94 4.71
CA TYR A 13 -2.35 4.98 4.24
C TYR A 13 -1.69 6.21 4.86
N LEU A 14 -0.71 5.98 5.73
CA LEU A 14 0.22 7.01 6.17
C LEU A 14 1.59 6.67 5.58
N ASP A 15 2.46 7.67 5.41
CA ASP A 15 3.75 7.57 4.69
C ASP A 15 4.71 6.44 5.14
N ASP A 16 4.41 5.78 6.26
CA ASP A 16 5.22 4.73 6.86
C ASP A 16 4.44 3.46 7.24
N ARG A 17 3.10 3.43 7.09
CA ARG A 17 2.26 2.34 7.59
C ARG A 17 0.95 2.13 6.83
N ILE A 18 0.50 0.88 6.81
CA ILE A 18 -0.80 0.45 6.28
C ILE A 18 -1.70 0.13 7.47
N ARG A 19 -2.93 0.63 7.50
CA ARG A 19 -3.90 0.34 8.59
C ARG A 19 -5.16 -0.29 8.04
N LEU A 20 -5.58 -1.42 8.58
CA LEU A 20 -6.94 -1.94 8.43
C LEU A 20 -7.78 -1.44 9.60
N LEU A 21 -8.93 -0.86 9.28
CA LEU A 21 -9.91 -0.41 10.24
C LEU A 21 -11.23 -1.15 9.98
N ILE A 22 -12.05 -1.30 11.02
CA ILE A 22 -13.44 -1.76 10.91
C ILE A 22 -14.31 -0.69 11.58
N GLY A 23 -15.19 -0.06 10.79
CA GLY A 23 -15.96 1.10 11.22
C GLY A 23 -15.08 2.34 11.49
N ASN A 24 -14.67 2.54 12.75
CA ASN A 24 -13.75 3.60 13.18
C ASN A 24 -12.61 3.09 14.07
N LEU A 25 -12.53 1.78 14.29
CA LEU A 25 -11.50 1.14 15.08
C LEU A 25 -10.39 0.69 14.16
N ILE A 26 -9.15 0.93 14.54
CA ILE A 26 -8.00 0.34 13.87
C ILE A 26 -7.89 -1.07 14.43
N VAL A 27 -8.04 -2.08 13.58
CA VAL A 27 -7.90 -3.47 14.04
C VAL A 27 -6.49 -3.97 13.79
N PHE A 28 -5.78 -3.35 12.83
CA PHE A 28 -4.49 -3.83 12.38
C PHE A 28 -3.67 -2.72 11.71
N THR A 29 -2.36 -2.72 11.94
CA THR A 29 -1.41 -1.79 11.28
C THR A 29 -0.09 -2.49 10.92
N ILE A 30 0.38 -2.38 9.68
CA ILE A 30 1.75 -2.78 9.30
C ILE A 30 2.61 -1.54 9.22
N GLN A 31 3.73 -1.51 9.95
CA GLN A 31 4.72 -0.45 9.89
C GLN A 31 6.13 -1.04 9.98
N LYS A 32 6.97 -0.78 8.98
CA LYS A 32 8.37 -1.22 8.95
C LYS A 32 8.60 -2.74 9.14
N GLY A 33 7.62 -3.58 8.78
CA GLY A 33 7.71 -5.04 8.97
C GLY A 33 7.22 -5.52 10.34
N ILE A 34 6.86 -4.60 11.23
CA ILE A 34 6.19 -4.86 12.50
C ILE A 34 4.68 -4.71 12.27
N ILE A 35 3.92 -5.61 12.87
CA ILE A 35 2.47 -5.69 12.75
C ILE A 35 1.86 -5.32 14.11
N TRP A 36 1.12 -4.22 14.19
CA TRP A 36 0.28 -3.92 15.35
C TRP A 36 -1.09 -4.56 15.16
N LEU A 37 -1.59 -5.21 16.21
CA LEU A 37 -2.83 -5.97 16.21
C LEU A 37 -3.68 -5.59 17.43
N ALA A 38 -4.98 -5.47 17.21
CA ALA A 38 -5.94 -5.49 18.28
C ALA A 38 -6.40 -6.93 18.55
N LEU A 39 -6.25 -7.39 19.79
CA LEU A 39 -6.65 -8.74 20.23
C LEU A 39 -7.84 -8.65 21.17
N ASP A 40 -8.71 -9.65 21.13
CA ASP A 40 -9.90 -9.69 21.98
C ASP A 40 -9.50 -9.82 23.45
N LYS A 41 -9.90 -8.84 24.26
CA LYS A 41 -9.48 -8.79 25.67
C LYS A 41 -10.15 -9.86 26.52
N GLU A 42 -11.39 -10.22 26.20
CA GLU A 42 -12.15 -11.21 26.98
C GLU A 42 -11.57 -12.59 26.75
N LEU A 43 -11.39 -12.99 25.49
CA LEU A 43 -10.79 -14.26 25.11
C LEU A 43 -9.34 -14.38 25.63
N LEU A 44 -8.57 -13.29 25.63
CA LEU A 44 -7.23 -13.26 26.26
C LEU A 44 -7.23 -13.48 27.77
N ASN A 45 -8.32 -13.14 28.47
CA ASN A 45 -8.44 -13.42 29.90
C ASN A 45 -8.89 -14.86 30.15
N ASP A 46 -9.69 -15.43 29.25
CA ASP A 46 -10.20 -16.80 29.35
C ASP A 46 -9.12 -17.84 28.99
N LEU A 47 -8.18 -17.51 28.10
CA LEU A 47 -7.11 -18.40 27.64
C LEU A 47 -5.73 -17.99 28.19
N GLU A 48 -5.56 -18.11 29.52
CA GLU A 48 -4.35 -17.68 30.22
C GLU A 48 -3.06 -18.35 29.70
N GLU A 49 -3.09 -19.65 29.39
CA GLU A 49 -1.91 -20.37 28.88
C GLU A 49 -1.46 -19.84 27.51
N ALA A 50 -2.40 -19.57 26.61
CA ALA A 50 -2.12 -19.01 25.29
C ALA A 50 -1.59 -17.58 25.39
N ARG A 51 -2.15 -16.79 26.32
CA ARG A 51 -1.63 -15.45 26.64
C ARG A 51 -0.20 -15.50 27.20
N THR A 52 0.11 -16.44 28.09
CA THR A 52 1.47 -16.62 28.64
C THR A 52 2.48 -17.02 27.55
N LYS A 53 2.07 -17.87 26.59
CA LYS A 53 2.91 -18.20 25.41
C LYS A 53 3.21 -16.97 24.56
N LEU A 54 2.23 -16.08 24.39
CA LEU A 54 2.38 -14.78 23.74
C LEU A 54 3.35 -13.87 24.50
N GLU A 55 3.19 -13.75 25.83
CA GLU A 55 4.04 -12.95 26.72
C GLU A 55 5.51 -13.40 26.73
N ASN A 56 5.75 -14.70 26.61
CA ASN A 56 7.10 -15.28 26.60
C ASN A 56 7.77 -15.27 25.22
N SER A 57 7.05 -14.87 24.17
CA SER A 57 7.60 -14.85 22.81
C SER A 57 8.36 -13.57 22.52
N ARG A 58 9.57 -13.72 21.96
CA ARG A 58 10.36 -12.59 21.44
C ARG A 58 9.70 -11.86 20.26
N ASN A 59 8.73 -12.51 19.61
CA ASN A 59 8.04 -11.98 18.45
C ASN A 59 6.84 -11.11 18.84
N TRP A 60 6.47 -11.02 20.12
CA TRP A 60 5.34 -10.22 20.58
C TRP A 60 5.76 -9.18 21.63
N LYS A 61 5.12 -8.01 21.58
CA LYS A 61 5.26 -6.96 22.59
C LYS A 61 3.92 -6.28 22.83
N TRP A 62 3.46 -6.26 24.08
CA TRP A 62 2.24 -5.55 24.45
C TRP A 62 2.34 -4.05 24.21
N ASP A 63 1.24 -3.47 23.74
CA ASP A 63 1.03 -2.05 23.71
C ASP A 63 0.48 -1.59 25.07
N ASN A 64 1.04 -0.50 25.59
CA ASN A 64 0.64 0.09 26.87
C ASN A 64 -0.16 1.39 26.68
N GLU A 65 -0.48 1.75 25.43
CA GLU A 65 -1.37 2.87 25.15
C GLU A 65 -2.81 2.55 25.55
N ASP A 66 -3.50 3.56 26.08
CA ASP A 66 -4.93 3.50 26.32
C ASP A 66 -5.68 3.99 25.09
N TYR A 67 -6.70 3.23 24.69
CA TYR A 67 -7.51 3.54 23.53
C TYR A 67 -8.99 3.67 23.92
N PRO A 68 -9.43 4.86 24.40
CA PRO A 68 -10.79 5.09 24.88
C PRO A 68 -11.88 4.76 23.85
N GLU A 69 -11.56 4.84 22.55
CA GLU A 69 -12.47 4.47 21.46
C GLU A 69 -12.81 2.97 21.40
N TYR A 70 -12.03 2.11 22.07
CA TYR A 70 -12.22 0.66 22.19
C TYR A 70 -13.03 0.29 23.45
N SER A 71 -13.48 1.27 24.24
CA SER A 71 -14.28 1.04 25.47
C SER A 71 -15.54 0.17 25.29
N LYS A 72 -16.08 0.08 24.07
CA LYS A 72 -17.29 -0.70 23.75
C LYS A 72 -17.03 -2.12 23.25
N ILE A 73 -15.83 -2.40 22.74
CA ILE A 73 -15.37 -3.75 22.40
C ILE A 73 -13.94 -3.81 22.92
N PRO A 74 -13.75 -4.31 24.15
CA PRO A 74 -12.46 -4.24 24.82
C PRO A 74 -11.39 -5.01 24.05
N SER A 75 -10.23 -4.37 23.87
CA SER A 75 -9.07 -4.97 23.22
C SER A 75 -7.86 -4.92 24.14
N LYS A 76 -6.90 -5.81 23.91
CA LYS A 76 -5.55 -5.73 24.47
C LYS A 76 -4.57 -5.85 23.32
N ASN A 77 -3.88 -4.76 23.01
CA ASN A 77 -3.20 -4.61 21.71
C ASN A 77 -1.71 -4.90 21.83
N GLY A 78 -1.06 -5.21 20.72
CA GLY A 78 0.39 -5.42 20.72
C GLY A 78 1.01 -5.44 19.34
N TYR A 79 2.33 -5.53 19.34
CA TYR A 79 3.19 -5.53 18.18
C TYR A 79 3.77 -6.92 17.96
N TYR A 80 3.52 -7.48 16.79
CA TYR A 80 4.03 -8.74 16.29
C TYR A 80 5.17 -8.50 15.29
N ASN A 81 6.29 -9.20 15.46
CA ASN A 81 7.42 -9.23 14.54
C ASN A 81 7.53 -10.62 13.88
N PRO A 82 7.19 -10.76 12.58
CA PRO A 82 7.17 -12.06 11.90
C PRO A 82 8.57 -12.61 11.52
N SER A 83 9.65 -11.84 11.70
CA SER A 83 10.99 -12.17 11.18
C SER A 83 11.81 -13.19 11.98
N GLU A 84 11.31 -13.71 13.11
CA GLU A 84 12.11 -14.43 14.11
C GLU A 84 11.58 -15.84 14.47
N ASP A 85 11.06 -16.62 13.52
CA ASP A 85 10.39 -17.94 13.71
C ASP A 85 8.90 -17.79 14.08
N HIS A 86 8.07 -17.58 13.05
CA HIS A 86 6.63 -17.26 13.13
C HIS A 86 5.77 -18.46 13.56
N SER A 87 6.30 -19.68 13.45
CA SER A 87 5.56 -20.95 13.55
C SER A 87 4.92 -21.25 14.92
N LYS A 88 5.28 -20.51 15.98
CA LYS A 88 4.89 -20.86 17.37
C LYS A 88 3.77 -20.01 17.97
N ILE A 89 3.54 -18.79 17.47
CA ILE A 89 2.54 -17.89 18.07
C ILE A 89 1.60 -17.24 17.05
N SER A 90 1.80 -17.47 15.75
CA SER A 90 0.92 -16.92 14.70
C SER A 90 -0.52 -17.38 14.89
N SER A 91 -0.75 -18.68 15.11
CA SER A 91 -2.08 -19.25 15.37
C SER A 91 -2.75 -18.67 16.61
N ILE A 92 -1.99 -18.48 17.68
CA ILE A 92 -2.48 -17.85 18.91
C ILE A 92 -2.90 -16.40 18.64
N ILE A 93 -2.07 -15.66 17.89
CA ILE A 93 -2.39 -14.28 17.48
C ILE A 93 -3.65 -14.26 16.59
N SER A 94 -3.75 -15.17 15.61
CA SER A 94 -4.90 -15.31 14.73
C SER A 94 -6.18 -15.45 15.53
N GLU A 95 -6.24 -16.43 16.43
CA GLU A 95 -7.41 -16.74 17.25
C GLU A 95 -7.94 -15.49 17.98
N PHE A 96 -7.06 -14.80 18.72
CA PHE A 96 -7.47 -13.59 19.46
C PHE A 96 -7.79 -12.41 18.56
N HIS A 97 -7.09 -12.27 17.44
CA HIS A 97 -7.29 -11.16 16.50
C HIS A 97 -8.60 -11.30 15.73
N PHE A 98 -8.93 -12.51 15.29
CA PHE A 98 -10.14 -12.77 14.51
C PHE A 98 -11.40 -12.71 15.35
N GLU A 99 -11.37 -13.20 16.59
CA GLU A 99 -12.48 -13.00 17.53
C GLU A 99 -12.78 -11.50 17.70
N PHE A 100 -11.73 -10.69 17.85
CA PHE A 100 -11.89 -9.24 17.94
C PHE A 100 -12.50 -8.64 16.67
N ILE A 101 -11.98 -9.03 15.49
CA ILE A 101 -12.52 -8.59 14.20
C ILE A 101 -14.00 -8.98 14.06
N GLU A 102 -14.38 -10.19 14.46
CA GLU A 102 -15.76 -10.67 14.37
C GLU A 102 -16.69 -9.84 15.27
N LYS A 103 -16.32 -9.61 16.54
CA LYS A 103 -17.08 -8.75 17.44
C LYS A 103 -17.23 -7.33 16.90
N VAL A 104 -16.14 -6.78 16.33
CA VAL A 104 -16.17 -5.45 15.72
C VAL A 104 -17.07 -5.43 14.47
N SER A 105 -16.99 -6.44 13.61
CA SER A 105 -17.82 -6.58 12.42
C SER A 105 -19.31 -6.70 12.77
N LYS A 106 -19.67 -7.50 13.78
CA LYS A 106 -21.06 -7.61 14.29
C LYS A 106 -21.60 -6.27 14.79
N LYS A 107 -20.78 -5.48 15.49
CA LYS A 107 -21.16 -4.14 15.95
C LYS A 107 -21.33 -3.14 14.81
N TYR A 108 -20.50 -3.24 13.77
CA TYR A 108 -20.56 -2.38 12.59
C TYR A 108 -21.19 -3.16 11.43
N GLU A 109 -22.48 -3.49 11.55
CA GLU A 109 -23.30 -4.26 10.60
C GLU A 109 -23.09 -3.90 9.12
N LYS A 110 -22.80 -2.63 8.81
CA LYS A 110 -22.47 -2.14 7.46
C LYS A 110 -21.19 -1.31 7.44
N LEU A 111 -20.33 -1.62 6.47
CA LEU A 111 -19.15 -0.82 6.15
C LEU A 111 -19.51 0.58 5.64
N ASN A 112 -18.67 1.57 5.96
CA ASN A 112 -18.83 2.92 5.42
C ASN A 112 -18.55 2.93 3.90
N LYS A 113 -19.54 3.32 3.09
CA LYS A 113 -19.44 3.43 1.62
C LYS A 113 -18.22 4.20 1.12
N LYS A 114 -17.78 5.27 1.80
CA LYS A 114 -16.57 6.03 1.40
C LYS A 114 -15.26 5.30 1.65
N SER A 115 -15.27 4.30 2.52
CA SER A 115 -14.09 3.50 2.82
C SER A 115 -14.06 2.20 2.01
N GLN A 116 -15.21 1.73 1.51
CA GLN A 116 -15.27 0.69 0.47
C GLN A 116 -14.51 1.12 -0.79
N LEU A 117 -14.54 2.41 -1.15
CA LEU A 117 -13.78 2.99 -2.27
C LEU A 117 -12.25 3.12 -2.03
N LYS A 118 -11.76 2.74 -0.85
CA LYS A 118 -10.31 2.76 -0.49
C LYS A 118 -9.79 1.39 -0.06
N TYR A 119 -10.58 0.35 -0.32
CA TYR A 119 -10.26 -1.04 -0.08
C TYR A 119 -9.19 -1.50 -1.08
N THR A 120 -8.18 -2.22 -0.59
CA THR A 120 -7.24 -2.95 -1.45
C THR A 120 -7.42 -4.44 -1.13
N PRO A 121 -8.05 -5.21 -2.03
CA PRO A 121 -8.20 -6.67 -1.90
C PRO A 121 -6.96 -7.40 -1.39
N GLU A 122 -5.81 -6.90 -1.78
CA GLU A 122 -4.52 -7.57 -1.68
C GLU A 122 -3.91 -7.44 -0.27
N LEU A 123 -4.36 -6.46 0.52
CA LEU A 123 -4.07 -6.43 1.95
C LEU A 123 -4.86 -7.51 2.69
N LEU A 124 -6.12 -7.76 2.30
CA LEU A 124 -6.87 -8.84 2.92
C LEU A 124 -6.26 -10.19 2.56
N TYR A 125 -5.85 -10.38 1.30
CA TYR A 125 -5.14 -11.61 0.93
C TYR A 125 -3.82 -11.79 1.67
N TYR A 126 -3.04 -10.72 1.91
CA TYR A 126 -1.85 -10.83 2.76
C TYR A 126 -2.20 -11.28 4.18
N LEU A 127 -3.30 -10.77 4.75
CA LEU A 127 -3.71 -11.14 6.10
C LEU A 127 -4.24 -12.57 6.15
N GLU A 128 -5.05 -12.98 5.17
CA GLU A 128 -5.53 -14.35 5.02
C GLU A 128 -4.35 -15.32 4.87
N ALA A 129 -3.30 -14.92 4.14
CA ALA A 129 -2.08 -15.73 3.99
C ALA A 129 -1.19 -15.76 5.24
N VAL A 130 -1.00 -14.62 5.93
CA VAL A 130 -0.17 -14.54 7.15
C VAL A 130 -0.77 -15.32 8.31
N PHE A 131 -2.11 -15.34 8.37
CA PHE A 131 -2.83 -15.93 9.49
C PHE A 131 -3.47 -17.28 9.15
N GLU A 132 -3.35 -17.74 7.90
CA GLU A 132 -3.95 -18.98 7.38
C GLU A 132 -5.47 -19.08 7.61
N GLU A 133 -6.16 -17.95 7.77
CA GLU A 133 -7.58 -17.88 8.12
C GLU A 133 -8.30 -16.77 7.34
N ASP A 134 -9.56 -17.01 6.98
CA ASP A 134 -10.41 -16.03 6.31
C ASP A 134 -10.76 -14.88 7.26
N ILE A 135 -10.49 -13.63 6.86
CA ILE A 135 -10.88 -12.48 7.67
C ILE A 135 -12.40 -12.30 7.66
N PRO A 136 -13.09 -12.22 8.82
CA PRO A 136 -14.51 -11.90 8.88
C PRO A 136 -14.78 -10.49 8.31
N LYS A 137 -15.57 -10.42 7.22
CA LYS A 137 -15.92 -9.17 6.51
C LYS A 137 -17.37 -8.79 6.84
N PRO A 138 -17.70 -7.53 7.16
CA PRO A 138 -19.10 -7.10 7.28
C PRO A 138 -19.80 -7.14 5.92
N GLY A 139 -21.11 -7.35 5.89
CA GLY A 139 -21.89 -7.46 4.65
C GLY A 139 -21.80 -6.24 3.73
N TYR A 140 -21.63 -6.48 2.43
CA TYR A 140 -21.64 -5.44 1.39
C TYR A 140 -23.07 -5.28 0.83
N ASP A 141 -23.66 -4.08 0.91
CA ASP A 141 -24.84 -3.75 0.10
C ASP A 141 -24.42 -3.73 -1.37
N SER A 142 -25.04 -4.58 -2.18
CA SER A 142 -24.84 -4.73 -3.61
C SER A 142 -25.29 -3.49 -4.40
N PHE A 143 -24.38 -2.64 -4.89
CA PHE A 143 -24.66 -1.70 -6.00
C PHE A 143 -23.38 -1.24 -6.75
N SER A 144 -23.19 -1.81 -7.98
CA SER A 144 -22.68 -1.37 -9.32
C SER A 144 -21.84 -0.07 -9.54
N PRO A 145 -21.10 0.14 -10.68
CA PRO A 145 -20.94 -0.61 -11.94
C PRO A 145 -19.48 -0.65 -12.50
N SER A 146 -18.52 -1.15 -11.74
CA SER A 146 -17.16 -1.49 -12.21
C SER A 146 -16.69 -2.54 -11.23
N ASN A 147 -16.93 -3.82 -11.54
CA ASN A 147 -17.13 -4.86 -10.54
C ASN A 147 -15.81 -5.16 -9.79
N PRO A 148 -15.54 -4.52 -8.62
CA PRO A 148 -14.29 -4.73 -7.91
C PRO A 148 -14.28 -6.13 -7.31
N ILE A 149 -15.44 -6.76 -7.16
CA ILE A 149 -15.60 -8.16 -6.77
C ILE A 149 -15.14 -9.10 -7.89
N GLN A 150 -15.37 -8.74 -9.16
CA GLN A 150 -14.81 -9.50 -10.28
C GLN A 150 -13.29 -9.37 -10.32
N GLU A 151 -12.75 -8.16 -10.17
CA GLU A 151 -11.28 -7.98 -10.08
C GLU A 151 -10.68 -8.70 -8.85
N ILE A 152 -11.40 -8.77 -7.73
CA ILE A 152 -11.03 -9.56 -6.55
C ILE A 152 -11.02 -11.05 -6.88
N GLU A 153 -12.04 -11.56 -7.56
CA GLU A 153 -12.15 -12.99 -7.92
C GLU A 153 -11.15 -13.39 -9.01
N ASP A 154 -10.97 -12.57 -10.05
CA ASP A 154 -9.98 -12.76 -11.11
C ASP A 154 -8.54 -12.70 -10.53
N TYR A 155 -8.31 -11.81 -9.57
CA TYR A 155 -7.06 -11.77 -8.81
C TYR A 155 -6.92 -12.97 -7.86
N ARG A 156 -8.00 -13.45 -7.24
CA ARG A 156 -8.01 -14.63 -6.36
C ARG A 156 -7.65 -15.91 -7.13
N GLU A 157 -8.21 -16.09 -8.32
CA GLU A 157 -7.88 -17.21 -9.20
C GLU A 157 -6.41 -17.17 -9.61
N SER A 158 -5.90 -16.01 -10.03
CA SER A 158 -4.47 -15.89 -10.38
C SER A 158 -3.53 -16.01 -9.18
N TYR A 159 -3.87 -15.44 -8.02
CA TYR A 159 -3.07 -15.49 -6.79
C TYR A 159 -2.98 -16.90 -6.19
N ASN A 160 -4.06 -17.69 -6.29
CA ASN A 160 -4.07 -19.08 -5.82
C ASN A 160 -3.17 -20.00 -6.65
N THR A 161 -2.86 -19.64 -7.90
CA THR A 161 -1.92 -20.38 -8.75
C THR A 161 -0.45 -20.06 -8.47
N LEU A 162 -0.16 -18.99 -7.73
CA LEU A 162 1.21 -18.60 -7.37
C LEU A 162 1.73 -19.43 -6.19
N SER A 163 3.01 -19.82 -6.27
CA SER A 163 3.74 -20.43 -5.18
C SER A 163 3.89 -19.46 -3.99
N GLU A 164 4.16 -20.01 -2.81
CA GLU A 164 4.34 -19.25 -1.56
C GLU A 164 5.37 -18.11 -1.70
N THR A 165 6.50 -18.39 -2.36
CA THR A 165 7.57 -17.41 -2.63
C THR A 165 7.12 -16.29 -3.59
N GLU A 166 6.26 -16.59 -4.56
CA GLU A 166 5.71 -15.61 -5.50
C GLU A 166 4.70 -14.69 -4.80
N ARG A 167 3.89 -15.25 -3.89
CA ARG A 167 2.93 -14.49 -3.07
C ARG A 167 3.62 -13.50 -2.15
N GLU A 168 4.69 -13.91 -1.45
CA GLU A 168 5.52 -13.01 -0.64
C GLU A 168 6.12 -11.88 -1.48
N THR A 169 6.59 -12.19 -2.68
CA THR A 169 7.20 -11.22 -3.61
C THR A 169 6.22 -10.13 -4.04
N VAL A 170 4.96 -10.50 -4.32
CA VAL A 170 3.90 -9.56 -4.69
C VAL A 170 3.55 -8.59 -3.55
N VAL A 171 3.53 -9.07 -2.31
CA VAL A 171 3.25 -8.23 -1.15
C VAL A 171 4.43 -7.31 -0.83
N GLN A 172 5.66 -7.86 -0.82
CA GLN A 172 6.87 -7.07 -0.61
C GLN A 172 7.04 -6.00 -1.71
N SER A 173 6.61 -6.30 -2.94
CA SER A 173 6.50 -5.31 -4.03
C SER A 173 5.63 -4.12 -3.63
N ARG A 174 4.42 -4.37 -3.11
CA ARG A 174 3.46 -3.32 -2.73
C ARG A 174 3.91 -2.50 -1.52
N VAL A 175 4.46 -3.14 -0.48
CA VAL A 175 5.07 -2.44 0.66
C VAL A 175 6.27 -1.60 0.19
N GLY A 176 7.07 -2.15 -0.72
CA GLY A 176 8.19 -1.46 -1.33
C GLY A 176 7.76 -0.24 -2.13
N GLN A 177 6.71 -0.35 -2.94
CA GLN A 177 6.11 0.75 -3.70
C GLN A 177 5.56 1.85 -2.78
N GLY A 178 4.92 1.50 -1.66
CA GLY A 178 4.47 2.48 -0.67
C GLY A 178 5.63 3.27 -0.05
N ARG A 179 6.70 2.57 0.40
CA ARG A 179 7.91 3.23 0.94
C ARG A 179 8.60 4.10 -0.11
N PHE A 180 8.69 3.62 -1.34
CA PHE A 180 9.26 4.34 -2.47
C PHE A 180 8.49 5.62 -2.76
N ARG A 181 7.15 5.55 -2.83
CA ARG A 181 6.29 6.71 -3.03
C ARG A 181 6.50 7.79 -1.95
N SER A 182 6.52 7.41 -0.67
CA SER A 182 6.73 8.38 0.40
C SER A 182 8.13 9.01 0.39
N LYS A 183 9.16 8.28 -0.04
CA LYS A 183 10.49 8.87 -0.30
C LYS A 183 10.45 9.88 -1.45
N LEU A 184 9.77 9.54 -2.55
CA LEU A 184 9.63 10.43 -3.70
C LEU A 184 8.87 11.71 -3.37
N ILE A 185 7.77 11.63 -2.61
CA ILE A 185 7.02 12.80 -2.16
C ILE A 185 7.92 13.73 -1.34
N LYS A 186 8.74 13.18 -0.43
CA LYS A 186 9.67 13.98 0.38
C LYS A 186 10.77 14.64 -0.46
N TYR A 187 11.28 13.92 -1.46
CA TYR A 187 12.35 14.38 -2.32
C TYR A 187 11.89 15.42 -3.34
N TRP A 188 10.80 15.15 -4.06
CA TRP A 188 10.29 16.01 -5.14
C TRP A 188 9.33 17.10 -4.64
N ARG A 189 8.48 16.80 -3.65
CA ARG A 189 7.41 17.66 -3.08
C ARG A 189 6.29 18.09 -4.05
N GLU A 190 6.55 18.06 -5.34
CA GLU A 190 5.62 18.38 -6.43
C GLU A 190 6.00 17.57 -7.66
N CYS A 191 5.24 17.68 -8.74
CA CYS A 191 5.58 17.04 -10.01
C CYS A 191 6.99 17.47 -10.46
N ALA A 192 7.83 16.47 -10.77
CA ALA A 192 9.22 16.63 -11.18
C ALA A 192 9.41 17.45 -12.46
N VAL A 193 8.33 17.67 -13.23
CA VAL A 193 8.34 18.40 -14.50
C VAL A 193 7.44 19.63 -14.45
N SER A 194 6.15 19.45 -14.11
CA SER A 194 5.12 20.49 -14.25
C SER A 194 4.95 21.39 -13.02
N SER A 195 5.62 21.11 -11.89
CA SER A 195 5.39 21.78 -10.61
C SER A 195 3.96 21.66 -10.07
N CYS A 196 3.17 20.69 -10.56
CA CYS A 196 1.86 20.40 -9.99
C CYS A 196 2.00 19.86 -8.55
N GLN A 197 1.31 20.46 -7.59
CA GLN A 197 1.48 20.20 -6.16
C GLN A 197 0.48 19.26 -5.49
N PRO A 198 -0.78 19.09 -5.96
CA PRO A 198 -1.71 18.18 -5.31
C PRO A 198 -1.20 16.73 -5.34
N ILE A 199 -0.53 16.28 -4.27
CA ILE A 199 0.16 14.99 -4.17
C ILE A 199 -0.76 13.80 -4.48
N GLU A 200 -2.04 13.95 -4.16
CA GLU A 200 -3.09 12.95 -4.39
C GLU A 200 -3.35 12.62 -5.86
N ILE A 201 -2.94 13.48 -6.81
CA ILE A 201 -3.04 13.18 -8.25
C ILE A 201 -1.69 12.76 -8.87
N LEU A 202 -0.60 12.80 -8.10
CA LEU A 202 0.74 12.50 -8.61
C LEU A 202 1.04 11.01 -8.49
N ASN A 203 1.66 10.44 -9.51
CA ASN A 203 2.10 9.06 -9.57
C ASN A 203 3.61 8.95 -9.30
N SER A 204 4.00 7.86 -8.66
CA SER A 204 5.41 7.52 -8.42
C SER A 204 5.88 6.57 -9.52
N SER A 205 6.44 7.13 -10.58
CA SER A 205 6.97 6.37 -11.73
C SER A 205 8.40 5.94 -11.44
N HIS A 206 8.72 4.67 -11.69
CA HIS A 206 10.10 4.17 -11.67
C HIS A 206 10.81 4.51 -12.99
N ILE A 207 12.04 5.01 -12.91
CA ILE A 207 12.85 5.31 -14.09
C ILE A 207 13.30 4.00 -14.76
N LYS A 208 14.00 3.14 -14.02
CA LYS A 208 14.23 1.75 -14.41
C LYS A 208 13.01 0.94 -13.92
N PRO A 209 12.25 0.27 -14.79
CA PRO A 209 11.01 -0.41 -14.40
C PRO A 209 11.20 -1.34 -13.21
N TRP A 210 10.16 -1.44 -12.38
CA TRP A 210 10.20 -2.24 -11.15
C TRP A 210 10.56 -3.71 -11.41
N ARG A 211 10.03 -4.29 -12.50
CA ARG A 211 10.29 -5.67 -12.93
C ARG A 211 11.76 -5.93 -13.24
N ASP A 212 12.47 -4.92 -13.73
CA ASP A 212 13.87 -5.02 -14.16
C ASP A 212 14.85 -4.56 -13.05
N SER A 213 14.30 -4.03 -11.95
CA SER A 213 15.06 -3.47 -10.82
C SER A 213 15.33 -4.50 -9.73
N ASN A 214 16.53 -4.47 -9.13
CA ASN A 214 16.82 -5.21 -7.92
C ASN A 214 16.21 -4.53 -6.66
N ASN A 215 16.25 -5.21 -5.51
CA ASN A 215 15.62 -4.70 -4.28
C ASN A 215 16.16 -3.34 -3.79
N LYS A 216 17.45 -3.03 -4.03
CA LYS A 216 18.02 -1.71 -3.70
C LYS A 216 17.47 -0.65 -4.65
N GLU A 217 17.46 -0.94 -5.96
CA GLU A 217 16.96 -0.05 -7.00
C GLU A 217 15.45 0.24 -6.87
N ARG A 218 14.66 -0.74 -6.45
CA ARG A 218 13.20 -0.59 -6.22
C ARG A 218 12.85 0.43 -5.13
N LEU A 219 13.76 0.64 -4.18
CA LEU A 219 13.59 1.53 -3.02
C LEU A 219 14.47 2.79 -3.09
N ASP A 220 15.25 2.94 -4.15
CA ASP A 220 16.16 4.05 -4.39
C ASP A 220 15.37 5.26 -4.88
N VAL A 221 15.44 6.38 -4.16
CA VAL A 221 14.70 7.60 -4.50
C VAL A 221 15.12 8.17 -5.86
N TYR A 222 16.36 7.91 -6.28
CA TYR A 222 16.90 8.38 -7.55
C TYR A 222 16.44 7.54 -8.75
N ASN A 223 15.84 6.37 -8.49
CA ASN A 223 15.17 5.56 -9.50
C ASN A 223 13.71 5.96 -9.70
N GLY A 224 13.33 7.18 -9.34
CA GLY A 224 11.93 7.57 -9.35
C GLY A 224 11.67 9.03 -9.68
N LEU A 225 10.54 9.24 -10.35
CA LEU A 225 9.99 10.55 -10.67
C LEU A 225 8.58 10.65 -10.08
N LEU A 226 8.25 11.81 -9.52
CA LEU A 226 6.88 12.13 -9.14
C LEU A 226 6.23 12.87 -10.31
N LEU A 227 5.24 12.27 -10.97
CA LEU A 227 4.69 12.77 -12.23
C LEU A 227 3.18 12.96 -12.18
N ILE A 228 2.65 13.87 -13.00
CA ILE A 228 1.21 13.94 -13.27
C ILE A 228 0.79 12.76 -14.17
N PRO A 229 -0.49 12.33 -14.14
CA PRO A 229 -0.92 11.05 -14.75
C PRO A 229 -0.61 10.91 -16.25
N ASN A 230 -0.72 11.99 -17.01
CA ASN A 230 -0.36 12.02 -18.43
C ASN A 230 1.15 11.82 -18.66
N LEU A 231 2.01 12.47 -17.87
CA LEU A 231 3.47 12.30 -17.99
C LEU A 231 3.90 10.90 -17.56
N ASP A 232 3.33 10.41 -16.45
CA ASP A 232 3.54 9.06 -15.93
C ASP A 232 3.21 8.00 -16.99
N SER A 233 1.99 8.05 -17.55
CA SER A 233 1.57 7.07 -18.57
C SER A 233 2.43 7.10 -19.83
N LEU A 234 2.84 8.29 -20.29
CA LEU A 234 3.71 8.41 -21.47
C LEU A 234 5.13 7.91 -21.20
N PHE A 235 5.65 8.16 -20.00
CA PHE A 235 7.00 7.76 -19.61
C PHE A 235 7.10 6.24 -19.40
N ASP A 236 6.13 5.64 -18.73
CA ASP A 236 6.06 4.19 -18.52
C ASP A 236 5.91 3.42 -19.85
N LYS A 237 5.19 4.00 -20.82
CA LYS A 237 5.04 3.44 -22.18
C LYS A 237 6.20 3.76 -23.12
N GLY A 238 7.24 4.44 -22.65
CA GLY A 238 8.38 4.79 -23.51
C GLY A 238 8.08 5.83 -24.59
N LEU A 239 6.96 6.55 -24.52
CA LEU A 239 6.60 7.61 -25.47
C LEU A 239 7.30 8.94 -25.15
N ILE A 240 7.77 9.10 -23.92
CA ILE A 240 8.69 10.16 -23.52
C ILE A 240 9.81 9.58 -22.63
N THR A 241 10.94 10.26 -22.60
CA THR A 241 12.03 10.01 -21.64
C THR A 241 12.78 11.31 -21.35
N PHE A 242 13.91 11.27 -20.65
CA PHE A 242 14.74 12.44 -20.39
C PHE A 242 16.22 12.16 -20.70
N ASP A 243 16.93 13.16 -21.19
CA ASP A 243 18.38 13.11 -21.42
C ASP A 243 19.19 13.19 -20.10
N GLY A 244 20.52 13.14 -20.18
CA GLY A 244 21.41 13.25 -19.02
C GLY A 244 21.41 14.62 -18.32
N ASN A 245 20.80 15.64 -18.94
CA ASN A 245 20.63 17.00 -18.43
C ASN A 245 19.17 17.25 -17.95
N GLY A 246 18.33 16.23 -18.04
CA GLY A 246 16.92 16.25 -17.66
C GLY A 246 15.99 16.86 -18.70
N ASN A 247 16.42 17.15 -19.92
CA ASN A 247 15.53 17.65 -20.98
C ASN A 247 14.65 16.50 -21.50
N ILE A 248 13.38 16.80 -21.79
CA ILE A 248 12.47 15.78 -22.33
C ILE A 248 12.92 15.35 -23.73
N ILE A 249 12.86 14.05 -23.98
CA ILE A 249 12.95 13.46 -25.32
C ILE A 249 11.58 12.84 -25.60
N ILE A 250 11.00 13.16 -26.75
CA ILE A 250 9.65 12.73 -27.11
C ILE A 250 9.77 11.76 -28.28
N SER A 251 9.13 10.60 -28.18
CA SER A 251 9.09 9.60 -29.23
C SER A 251 8.39 10.13 -30.48
N ASP A 252 8.88 9.74 -31.65
CA ASP A 252 8.24 10.01 -32.94
C ASP A 252 6.94 9.20 -33.14
N LEU A 253 6.67 8.23 -32.26
CA LEU A 253 5.38 7.54 -32.19
C LEU A 253 4.27 8.41 -31.58
N LEU A 254 4.62 9.46 -30.83
CA LEU A 254 3.65 10.40 -30.26
C LEU A 254 3.46 11.57 -31.23
N GLU A 255 2.34 11.61 -31.94
CA GLU A 255 2.06 12.68 -32.92
C GLU A 255 1.95 14.07 -32.28
N LYS A 256 2.28 15.11 -33.05
CA LYS A 256 2.25 16.50 -32.58
C LYS A 256 0.87 16.93 -32.05
N SER A 257 -0.20 16.51 -32.73
CA SER A 257 -1.59 16.79 -32.34
C SER A 257 -1.91 16.25 -30.94
N ASP A 258 -1.42 15.05 -30.62
CA ASP A 258 -1.63 14.42 -29.31
C ASP A 258 -0.70 15.00 -28.24
N ARG A 259 0.53 15.39 -28.60
CA ARG A 259 1.41 16.16 -27.69
C ARG A 259 0.70 17.40 -27.18
N GLU A 260 0.03 18.16 -28.05
CA GLU A 260 -0.69 19.38 -27.68
C GLU A 260 -1.88 19.10 -26.75
N LYS A 261 -2.72 18.10 -27.07
CA LYS A 261 -3.85 17.68 -26.22
C LYS A 261 -3.40 17.20 -24.84
N LEU A 262 -2.28 16.49 -24.78
CA LEU A 262 -1.69 15.97 -23.55
C LEU A 262 -0.85 17.02 -22.81
N GLY A 263 -0.69 18.23 -23.37
CA GLY A 263 0.08 19.32 -22.80
C GLY A 263 1.60 19.12 -22.82
N ILE A 264 2.12 18.19 -23.63
CA ILE A 264 3.54 17.86 -23.74
C ILE A 264 4.24 18.88 -24.64
N LYS A 265 5.28 19.52 -24.11
CA LYS A 265 6.06 20.55 -24.81
C LYS A 265 7.53 20.14 -24.87
N SER A 266 8.20 20.39 -25.99
CA SER A 266 9.62 20.06 -26.20
C SER A 266 10.59 20.77 -25.24
N LYS A 267 10.15 21.87 -24.60
CA LYS A 267 10.92 22.61 -23.60
C LYS A 267 10.77 22.07 -22.17
N MET A 268 9.96 21.02 -21.97
CA MET A 268 9.82 20.41 -20.64
C MET A 268 11.13 19.77 -20.19
N ARG A 269 11.38 19.83 -18.89
CA ARG A 269 12.57 19.23 -18.28
C ARG A 269 12.32 18.87 -16.82
N LEU A 270 13.11 17.94 -16.32
CA LEU A 270 13.19 17.66 -14.89
C LEU A 270 13.68 18.90 -14.15
N LYS A 271 13.01 19.23 -13.04
CA LYS A 271 13.37 20.36 -12.17
C LYS A 271 14.71 20.17 -11.47
N LYS A 272 15.05 18.91 -11.20
CA LYS A 272 16.26 18.51 -10.51
C LYS A 272 16.82 17.26 -11.16
N ILE A 273 18.13 17.20 -11.32
CA ILE A 273 18.83 15.99 -11.74
C ILE A 273 20.12 15.89 -10.94
N GLU A 274 20.37 14.70 -10.41
CA GLU A 274 21.60 14.35 -9.69
C GLU A 274 22.27 13.18 -10.39
N GLU A 275 23.59 13.02 -10.21
CA GLU A 275 24.36 11.91 -10.82
C GLU A 275 23.71 10.53 -10.67
N PRO A 276 23.13 10.15 -9.50
CA PRO A 276 22.50 8.85 -9.36
C PRO A 276 21.28 8.61 -10.25
N HIS A 277 20.60 9.65 -10.76
CA HIS A 277 19.49 9.47 -11.70
C HIS A 277 19.99 9.04 -13.08
N LYS A 278 21.19 9.50 -13.48
CA LYS A 278 21.65 9.38 -14.86
C LYS A 278 21.78 7.93 -15.31
N LYS A 279 22.19 7.02 -14.42
CA LYS A 279 22.26 5.58 -14.72
C LYS A 279 20.88 4.99 -15.01
N TYR A 280 19.85 5.39 -14.26
CA TYR A 280 18.48 4.90 -14.47
C TYR A 280 17.89 5.52 -15.74
N LEU A 281 18.10 6.82 -15.97
CA LEU A 281 17.64 7.48 -17.20
C LEU A 281 18.32 6.89 -18.44
N ALA A 282 19.61 6.54 -18.33
CA ALA A 282 20.30 5.83 -19.40
C ALA A 282 19.68 4.46 -19.68
N TYR A 283 19.34 3.69 -18.63
CA TYR A 283 18.62 2.43 -18.78
C TYR A 283 17.27 2.64 -19.47
N HIS A 284 16.46 3.61 -19.01
CA HIS A 284 15.14 3.87 -19.60
C HIS A 284 15.23 4.22 -21.08
N ARG A 285 16.18 5.10 -21.46
CA ARG A 285 16.45 5.43 -22.88
C ARG A 285 16.84 4.22 -23.74
N GLN A 286 17.51 3.23 -23.17
CA GLN A 286 18.01 2.06 -23.90
C GLN A 286 17.02 0.90 -23.97
N ASN A 287 16.15 0.75 -22.96
CA ASN A 287 15.36 -0.48 -22.77
C ASN A 287 13.85 -0.24 -22.73
N VAL A 288 13.40 1.01 -22.58
CA VAL A 288 11.98 1.35 -22.42
C VAL A 288 11.54 2.35 -23.49
N PHE A 289 12.38 3.36 -23.78
CA PHE A 289 12.04 4.41 -24.74
C PHE A 289 11.90 3.84 -26.15
N GLU A 290 10.75 4.09 -26.78
CA GLU A 290 10.43 3.61 -28.12
C GLU A 290 10.70 4.70 -29.16
N GLN A 291 11.39 4.36 -30.24
CA GLN A 291 11.63 5.21 -31.39
C GLN A 291 11.42 4.40 -32.67
N LYS A 292 11.06 5.08 -33.76
CA LYS A 292 11.00 4.47 -35.10
C LYS A 292 12.40 4.25 -35.66
#